data_AF-A0A2I0QTZ9-F1
#
_entry.id   AF-A0A2I0QTZ9-F1
#
_cell.length_a   1.000
_cell.length_b   1.000
_cell.length_c   1.000
_cell.angle_alpha   90.00
_cell.angle_beta   90.00
_cell.angle_gamma   90.00
#
_symmetry.space_group_name_H-M   'P 1'
#
loop_
_entity.id
_entity.type
_entity.pdbx_description
1 polymer ?
#
loop_
_entity_poly.entity_id
_entity_poly.type
_entity_poly.pdbx_seq_one_letter_code
_entity_poly.pdbx_strand_id
1 'polypeptide(L)'
;MKNQENFKKINWTIFSILLFLGVVTLAFTLYDLYSTADTTYGEATQSRPGFRWGSLHTIIAIIILLISSFLALGWKRIFPFNVPIAIIVAGCCYMLIFLTFTIGWVGMQGMAGFLIAFIIGVILIISYSVYNFIEIRKTKNKLARSE
;
A
#
# COMPACT_ATOMS: atom_id res chain seq x y z
N MET A 1 -0.70 -12.71 22.90
CA MET A 1 -1.12 -11.33 23.26
C MET A 1 -2.64 -11.30 23.31
N LYS A 2 -3.24 -10.72 24.36
CA LYS A 2 -4.71 -10.77 24.59
C LYS A 2 -5.54 -10.04 23.51
N ASN A 3 -4.88 -9.26 22.64
CA ASN A 3 -5.51 -8.40 21.63
C ASN A 3 -5.25 -8.81 20.16
N GLN A 4 -4.75 -10.03 19.89
CA GLN A 4 -4.41 -10.43 18.51
C GLN A 4 -5.61 -10.40 17.56
N GLU A 5 -6.79 -10.81 18.01
CA GLU A 5 -8.00 -10.77 17.18
C GLU A 5 -8.41 -9.34 16.82
N ASN A 6 -8.28 -8.40 17.75
CA ASN A 6 -8.58 -6.99 17.51
C ASN A 6 -7.60 -6.38 16.50
N PHE A 7 -6.30 -6.65 16.64
CA PHE A 7 -5.31 -6.21 15.64
C PHE A 7 -5.56 -6.81 14.27
N LYS A 8 -5.90 -8.10 14.21
CA LYS A 8 -6.25 -8.77 12.96
C LYS A 8 -7.46 -8.10 12.29
N LYS A 9 -8.53 -7.85 13.05
CA LYS A 9 -9.74 -7.17 12.54
C LYS A 9 -9.42 -5.78 12.02
N ILE A 10 -8.76 -4.93 12.83
CA ILE A 10 -8.40 -3.55 12.44
C ILE A 10 -7.54 -3.56 11.17
N ASN A 11 -6.49 -4.37 11.14
CA ASN A 11 -5.60 -4.48 9.99
C ASN A 11 -6.36 -4.85 8.71
N TRP A 12 -7.17 -5.91 8.76
CA TRP A 12 -7.93 -6.36 7.61
C TRP A 12 -8.99 -5.35 7.17
N THR A 13 -9.65 -4.66 8.10
CA THR A 13 -10.58 -3.58 7.78
C THR A 13 -9.89 -2.45 7.04
N ILE A 14 -8.76 -1.95 7.57
CA ILE A 14 -8.00 -0.86 6.92
C ILE A 14 -7.52 -1.29 5.55
N PHE A 15 -6.92 -2.48 5.43
CA PHE A 15 -6.44 -3.01 4.16
C PHE A 15 -7.57 -3.13 3.13
N SER A 16 -8.72 -3.65 3.53
CA SER A 16 -9.86 -3.84 2.61
C SER A 16 -10.42 -2.51 2.12
N ILE A 17 -10.55 -1.51 3.01
CA ILE A 17 -11.02 -0.16 2.65
C ILE A 17 -10.04 0.50 1.67
N LEU A 18 -8.74 0.45 1.95
CA LEU A 18 -7.72 1.04 1.08
C LEU A 18 -7.66 0.35 -0.27
N LEU A 19 -7.73 -0.98 -0.30
CA LEU A 19 -7.75 -1.74 -1.54
C LEU A 19 -8.97 -1.37 -2.38
N PHE A 20 -10.15 -1.30 -1.76
CA PHE A 20 -11.38 -0.91 -2.44
C PHE A 20 -11.29 0.51 -3.01
N LEU A 21 -10.88 1.48 -2.20
CA LEU A 21 -10.70 2.87 -2.65
C LEU A 21 -9.68 2.97 -3.80
N GLY A 22 -8.57 2.22 -3.72
CA GLY A 22 -7.56 2.17 -4.77
C GLY A 22 -8.12 1.62 -6.08
N VAL A 23 -8.86 0.51 -6.03
CA VAL A 23 -9.50 -0.08 -7.22
C VAL A 23 -10.53 0.86 -7.83
N VAL A 24 -11.39 1.48 -7.00
CA VAL A 24 -12.40 2.44 -7.46
C VAL A 24 -11.74 3.66 -8.12
N THR A 25 -10.71 4.21 -7.49
CA THR A 25 -9.95 5.36 -8.03
C THR A 25 -9.29 4.98 -9.36
N LEU A 26 -8.63 3.82 -9.44
CA LEU A 26 -8.03 3.31 -10.67
C LEU A 26 -9.08 3.19 -11.79
N ALA A 27 -10.23 2.60 -11.49
CA ALA A 27 -11.30 2.39 -12.46
C ALA A 27 -11.87 3.71 -12.99
N PHE A 28 -12.17 4.67 -12.09
CA PHE A 28 -12.66 5.99 -12.50
C PHE A 28 -11.64 6.76 -13.32
N THR A 29 -10.36 6.75 -12.90
CA THR A 29 -9.32 7.43 -13.65
C THR A 29 -9.13 6.81 -15.03
N LEU A 30 -9.07 5.49 -15.14
CA LEU A 30 -8.97 4.86 -16.47
C LEU A 30 -10.20 5.15 -17.33
N TYR A 31 -11.40 5.06 -16.78
CA TYR A 31 -12.64 5.39 -17.48
C TYR A 31 -12.62 6.83 -18.01
N ASP A 32 -12.24 7.79 -17.18
CA ASP A 32 -12.14 9.20 -17.57
C ASP A 32 -11.14 9.38 -18.71
N LEU A 33 -9.94 8.79 -18.61
CA LEU A 33 -8.92 8.84 -19.65
C LEU A 33 -9.37 8.21 -20.98
N TYR A 34 -10.09 7.09 -20.95
CA TYR A 34 -10.57 6.45 -22.18
C TYR A 34 -11.75 7.18 -22.81
N SER A 35 -12.64 7.77 -22.00
CA SER A 35 -13.84 8.47 -22.49
C SER A 35 -13.55 9.86 -23.05
N THR A 36 -12.49 10.54 -22.58
CA THR A 36 -12.10 11.89 -23.04
C THR A 36 -11.02 11.89 -24.13
N ALA A 37 -10.43 10.73 -24.45
CA ALA A 37 -9.34 10.61 -25.43
C ALA A 37 -9.73 11.04 -26.85
N ASP A 38 -11.00 10.86 -27.26
CA ASP A 38 -11.46 11.13 -28.63
C ASP A 38 -12.09 12.52 -28.82
N THR A 39 -12.37 13.25 -27.75
CA THR A 39 -13.17 14.49 -27.79
C THR A 39 -12.38 15.78 -27.59
N THR A 40 -11.07 15.70 -27.31
CA THR A 40 -10.34 16.83 -26.73
C THR A 40 -9.09 17.19 -27.54
N TYR A 41 -9.14 18.28 -28.30
CA TYR A 41 -8.00 18.89 -29.00
C TYR A 41 -7.31 19.92 -28.09
N GLY A 42 -5.97 19.87 -27.92
CA GLY A 42 -5.20 20.84 -27.12
C GLY A 42 -4.48 20.22 -25.89
N GLU A 43 -4.38 20.94 -24.76
CA GLU A 43 -3.66 20.50 -23.54
C GLU A 43 -4.09 19.13 -22.98
N ALA A 44 -5.29 18.66 -23.32
CA ALA A 44 -5.76 17.31 -23.02
C ALA A 44 -4.97 16.18 -23.72
N THR A 45 -4.15 16.51 -24.74
CA THR A 45 -3.20 15.55 -25.34
C THR A 45 -2.04 15.19 -24.39
N GLN A 46 -1.90 15.91 -23.27
CA GLN A 46 -0.80 15.74 -22.32
C GLN A 46 -0.93 14.51 -21.44
N SER A 47 -2.16 14.11 -21.08
CA SER A 47 -2.42 12.90 -20.30
C SER A 47 -3.28 11.92 -21.09
N ARG A 48 -2.80 10.69 -21.29
CA ARG A 48 -3.47 9.71 -22.11
C ARG A 48 -3.17 8.28 -21.67
N PRO A 49 -4.06 7.31 -21.97
CA PRO A 49 -3.72 5.92 -21.82
C PRO A 49 -2.56 5.58 -22.76
N GLY A 50 -1.60 4.80 -22.28
CA GLY A 50 -0.45 4.43 -23.08
C GLY A 50 0.45 3.48 -22.33
N PHE A 51 0.86 2.42 -23.01
CA PHE A 51 1.75 1.43 -22.44
C PHE A 51 3.20 1.92 -22.46
N ARG A 52 3.84 1.94 -21.30
CA ARG A 52 5.26 2.25 -21.10
C ARG A 52 5.89 1.16 -20.26
N TRP A 53 6.89 0.50 -20.82
CA TRP A 53 7.70 -0.47 -20.10
C TRP A 53 9.17 -0.17 -20.33
N GLY A 54 9.87 0.17 -19.25
CA GLY A 54 11.29 0.48 -19.28
C GLY A 54 12.06 -0.24 -18.17
N SER A 55 13.34 0.10 -18.07
CA SER A 55 14.23 -0.42 -17.02
C SER A 55 13.70 -0.11 -15.61
N LEU A 56 13.17 1.10 -15.39
CA LEU A 56 12.57 1.50 -14.11
C LEU A 56 11.38 0.61 -13.71
N HIS A 57 10.47 0.33 -14.64
CA HIS A 57 9.33 -0.57 -14.39
C HIS A 57 9.81 -1.97 -14.01
N THR A 58 10.83 -2.46 -14.71
CA THR A 58 11.43 -3.77 -14.44
C THR A 58 12.05 -3.84 -13.05
N ILE A 59 12.81 -2.81 -12.64
CA ILE A 59 13.41 -2.73 -11.30
C ILE A 59 12.32 -2.72 -10.22
N ILE A 60 11.28 -1.89 -10.38
CA ILE A 60 10.17 -1.81 -9.42
C ILE A 60 9.43 -3.16 -9.34
N ALA A 61 9.16 -3.81 -10.47
CA ALA A 61 8.50 -5.12 -10.50
C ALA A 61 9.32 -6.21 -9.78
N ILE A 62 10.63 -6.23 -9.97
CA ILE A 62 11.53 -7.16 -9.26
C ILE A 62 11.48 -6.90 -7.74
N ILE A 63 11.55 -5.64 -7.32
CA ILE A 63 11.46 -5.27 -5.89
C ILE A 63 10.12 -5.73 -5.29
N ILE A 64 9.00 -5.48 -5.99
CA ILE A 64 7.67 -5.93 -5.56
C ILE A 64 7.65 -7.46 -5.43
N LEU A 65 8.18 -8.18 -6.41
CA LEU A 65 8.20 -9.65 -6.40
C LEU A 65 9.00 -10.19 -5.21
N LEU A 66 10.18 -9.63 -4.95
CA LEU A 66 11.01 -10.01 -3.82
C LEU A 66 10.31 -9.75 -2.49
N ILE A 67 9.83 -8.53 -2.27
CA ILE A 67 9.15 -8.16 -1.01
C ILE A 67 7.89 -9.01 -0.81
N SER A 68 7.10 -9.23 -1.87
CA SER A 68 5.89 -10.07 -1.80
C SER A 68 6.22 -11.51 -1.47
N SER A 69 7.30 -12.06 -2.03
CA SER A 69 7.76 -13.43 -1.73
C SER A 69 8.19 -13.57 -0.27
N PHE A 70 9.01 -12.63 0.22
CA PHE A 70 9.38 -12.58 1.63
C PHE A 70 8.16 -12.42 2.54
N LEU A 71 7.20 -11.59 2.15
CA LEU A 71 5.97 -11.36 2.89
C LEU A 71 5.10 -12.61 2.95
N ALA A 72 4.99 -13.38 1.86
CA ALA A 72 4.26 -14.63 1.80
C ALA A 72 4.88 -15.69 2.74
N LEU A 73 6.20 -15.84 2.71
CA LEU A 73 6.92 -16.76 3.60
C LEU A 73 6.83 -16.32 5.08
N GLY A 74 6.93 -15.01 5.33
CA GLY A 74 6.95 -14.42 6.66
C GLY A 74 5.58 -14.08 7.24
N TRP A 75 4.47 -14.33 6.53
CA TRP A 75 3.17 -13.72 6.81
C TRP A 75 2.69 -13.88 8.25
N LYS A 76 2.81 -15.09 8.80
CA LYS A 76 2.42 -15.37 10.19
C LYS A 76 3.47 -14.92 11.22
N ARG A 77 4.75 -14.88 10.82
CA ARG A 77 5.89 -14.61 11.72
C ARG A 77 6.04 -13.14 12.07
N ILE A 78 5.71 -12.25 11.14
CA ILE A 78 5.85 -10.80 11.31
C ILE A 78 4.60 -10.13 11.87
N PHE A 79 3.58 -10.90 12.30
CA PHE A 79 2.37 -10.34 12.88
C PHE A 79 2.72 -9.47 14.11
N PRO A 80 2.13 -8.26 14.26
CA PRO A 80 1.02 -7.65 13.50
C PRO A 80 1.44 -6.77 12.31
N PHE A 81 2.71 -6.77 11.91
CA PHE A 81 3.28 -5.87 10.89
C PHE A 81 3.08 -6.36 9.44
N ASN A 82 2.59 -7.57 9.24
CA ASN A 82 2.33 -8.14 7.91
C ASN A 82 1.40 -7.27 7.06
N VAL A 83 0.28 -6.81 7.63
CA VAL A 83 -0.71 -6.04 6.88
C VAL A 83 -0.22 -4.63 6.54
N PRO A 84 0.40 -3.86 7.46
CA PRO A 84 1.04 -2.60 7.10
C PRO A 84 2.04 -2.72 5.95
N ILE A 85 2.87 -3.79 5.94
CA ILE A 85 3.80 -4.05 4.84
C ILE A 85 3.04 -4.38 3.55
N ALA A 86 1.95 -5.17 3.63
CA ALA A 86 1.09 -5.46 2.49
C ALA A 86 0.45 -4.19 1.89
N ILE A 87 0.07 -3.21 2.71
CA ILE A 87 -0.45 -1.91 2.24
C ILE A 87 0.61 -1.19 1.40
N ILE A 88 1.86 -1.15 1.88
CA ILE A 88 2.96 -0.49 1.16
C ILE A 88 3.21 -1.19 -0.18
N VAL A 89 3.25 -2.53 -0.18
CA VAL A 89 3.41 -3.31 -1.42
C VAL A 89 2.25 -3.07 -2.39
N ALA A 90 1.01 -3.03 -1.90
CA ALA A 90 -0.16 -2.71 -2.73
C ALA A 90 -0.05 -1.30 -3.34
N GLY A 91 0.45 -0.33 -2.58
CA GLY A 91 0.77 1.01 -3.07
C GLY A 91 1.83 1.00 -4.18
N CYS A 92 2.89 0.19 -4.04
CA CYS A 92 3.88 0.02 -5.10
C CYS A 92 3.27 -0.57 -6.37
N CYS A 93 2.39 -1.57 -6.24
CA CYS A 93 1.65 -2.14 -7.37
C CYS A 93 0.75 -1.09 -8.04
N TYR A 94 0.03 -0.30 -7.25
CA TYR A 94 -0.82 0.77 -7.75
C TYR A 94 -0.01 1.80 -8.55
N MET A 95 1.11 2.26 -8.00
CA MET A 95 2.03 3.16 -8.71
C MET A 95 2.57 2.53 -10.00
N LEU A 96 2.96 1.26 -9.96
CA LEU A 96 3.47 0.56 -11.14
C LEU A 96 2.42 0.50 -12.25
N ILE A 97 1.16 0.20 -11.93
CA ILE A 97 0.05 0.20 -12.90
C ILE A 97 -0.06 1.58 -13.57
N PHE A 98 -0.11 2.66 -12.79
CA PHE A 98 -0.19 4.02 -13.34
C PHE A 98 1.03 4.36 -14.21
N LEU A 99 2.24 4.05 -13.76
CA LEU A 99 3.46 4.28 -14.53
C LEU A 99 3.51 3.46 -15.82
N THR A 100 2.89 2.27 -15.84
CA THR A 100 2.87 1.38 -17.00
C THR A 100 1.79 1.76 -18.01
N PHE A 101 0.60 2.16 -17.57
CA PHE A 101 -0.56 2.32 -18.45
C PHE A 101 -0.97 3.77 -18.70
N THR A 102 -0.30 4.74 -18.07
CA THR A 102 -0.62 6.16 -18.26
C THR A 102 0.61 6.97 -18.66
N ILE A 103 0.36 7.99 -19.47
CA ILE A 103 1.34 8.99 -19.89
C ILE A 103 0.84 10.35 -19.39
N GLY A 104 1.75 11.23 -18.98
CA GLY A 104 1.41 12.58 -18.52
C GLY A 104 1.27 12.69 -17.00
N TRP A 105 0.49 13.69 -16.56
CA TRP A 105 0.32 14.04 -15.14
C TRP A 105 -0.44 12.98 -14.36
N VAL A 106 -1.27 12.19 -15.04
CA VAL A 106 -2.02 11.07 -14.45
C VAL A 106 -1.09 10.04 -13.82
N GLY A 107 0.12 9.86 -14.37
CA GLY A 107 1.15 9.00 -13.75
C GLY A 107 1.53 9.44 -12.33
N MET A 108 1.41 10.74 -12.01
CA MET A 108 1.65 11.25 -10.65
C MET A 108 0.57 10.86 -9.66
N GLN A 109 -0.65 10.55 -10.12
CA GLN A 109 -1.69 10.00 -9.26
C GLN A 109 -1.29 8.62 -8.72
N GLY A 110 -0.59 7.82 -9.52
CA GLY A 110 0.05 6.58 -9.07
C GLY A 110 1.06 6.81 -7.95
N MET A 111 1.93 7.81 -8.10
CA MET A 111 2.93 8.17 -7.10
C MET A 111 2.29 8.72 -5.81
N ALA A 112 1.26 9.56 -5.93
CA ALA A 112 0.50 10.07 -4.79
C ALA A 112 -0.23 8.94 -4.04
N GLY A 113 -0.84 8.00 -4.78
CA GLY A 113 -1.47 6.82 -4.19
C GLY A 113 -0.47 5.95 -3.42
N PHE A 114 0.73 5.74 -3.97
CA PHE A 114 1.82 5.08 -3.25
C PHE A 114 2.25 5.85 -1.99
N LEU A 115 2.41 7.17 -2.07
CA LEU A 115 2.79 7.99 -0.92
C LEU A 115 1.77 7.89 0.22
N ILE A 116 0.47 7.91 -0.09
CA ILE A 116 -0.61 7.72 0.89
C ILE A 116 -0.51 6.33 1.52
N ALA A 117 -0.39 5.27 0.70
CA ALA A 117 -0.23 3.91 1.20
C ALA A 117 1.01 3.74 2.09
N PHE A 118 2.12 4.37 1.70
CA PHE A 118 3.37 4.39 2.46
C PHE A 118 3.20 5.04 3.83
N ILE A 119 2.61 6.25 3.88
CA ILE A 119 2.36 6.98 5.12
C ILE A 119 1.47 6.16 6.06
N ILE A 120 0.37 5.59 5.56
CA ILE A 120 -0.54 4.77 6.37
C ILE A 120 0.17 3.53 6.90
N GLY A 121 0.93 2.83 6.05
CA GLY A 121 1.72 1.67 6.47
C GLY A 121 2.71 2.02 7.59
N VAL A 122 3.45 3.12 7.46
CA VAL A 122 4.40 3.60 8.46
C VAL A 122 3.68 3.96 9.78
N ILE A 123 2.56 4.67 9.72
CA ILE A 123 1.78 5.04 10.91
C ILE A 123 1.32 3.79 11.67
N LEU A 124 0.87 2.74 10.97
CA LEU A 124 0.46 1.49 11.60
C LEU A 124 1.65 0.75 12.23
N ILE A 125 2.80 0.71 11.54
CA ILE A 125 4.03 0.11 12.08
C ILE A 125 4.45 0.80 13.38
N ILE A 126 4.47 2.14 13.39
CA ILE A 126 4.82 2.91 14.58
C ILE A 126 3.82 2.63 15.71
N SER A 127 2.52 2.69 15.39
CA SER A 127 1.45 2.47 16.37
C SER A 127 1.54 1.08 17.03
N TYR A 128 1.78 0.03 16.25
CA TYR A 128 1.98 -1.33 16.78
C TYR A 128 3.28 -1.49 17.54
N SER A 129 4.35 -0.82 17.12
CA SER A 129 5.63 -0.84 17.84
C SER A 129 5.50 -0.22 19.23
N VAL A 130 4.83 0.95 19.33
CA VAL A 130 4.57 1.62 20.61
C VAL A 130 3.69 0.75 21.51
N TYR A 131 2.62 0.16 20.96
CA TYR A 131 1.75 -0.73 21.72
C TYR A 131 2.50 -1.93 22.30
N ASN A 132 3.28 -2.63 21.47
CA ASN A 132 4.07 -3.80 21.89
C ASN A 132 5.06 -3.43 23.00
N PHE A 133 5.71 -2.28 22.88
CA PHE A 133 6.66 -1.81 23.88
C PHE A 133 5.98 -1.56 25.24
N ILE A 134 4.78 -0.98 25.24
CA ILE A 134 3.99 -0.76 26.46
C ILE A 134 3.54 -2.10 27.08
N GLU A 135 3.10 -3.07 26.28
CA GLU A 135 2.66 -4.40 26.77
C GLU A 135 3.83 -5.17 27.42
N ILE A 136 5.02 -5.11 26.81
CA ILE A 136 6.24 -5.72 27.36
C ILE A 136 6.58 -5.11 28.72
N ARG A 137 6.54 -3.77 28.85
CA ARG A 137 6.81 -3.08 30.13
C ARG A 137 5.80 -3.45 31.21
N LYS A 138 4.50 -3.50 30.89
CA LYS A 138 3.46 -3.90 31.85
C LYS A 138 3.67 -5.33 32.36
N THR A 139 4.06 -6.25 31.47
CA THR A 139 4.31 -7.65 31.83
C THR A 139 5.51 -7.79 32.77
N LYS A 140 6.62 -7.09 32.49
CA LYS A 140 7.79 -7.05 33.38
C LYS A 140 7.45 -6.49 34.77
N ASN A 141 6.70 -5.39 34.82
CA ASN A 141 6.30 -4.78 36.10
C ASN A 141 5.36 -5.66 36.93
N LYS A 142 4.54 -6.50 36.28
CA LYS A 142 3.66 -7.43 36.97
C LYS A 142 4.43 -8.59 37.60
N LEU A 143 5.42 -9.14 36.89
CA LEU A 143 6.32 -10.20 37.39
C LEU A 143 7.13 -9.71 38.60
N ALA A 144 7.68 -8.50 38.53
CA ALA A 144 8.46 -7.90 39.62
C ALA A 144 7.63 -7.56 40.88
N ARG A 145 6.30 -7.63 40.83
CA ARG A 145 5.41 -7.43 41.99
C ARG A 145 4.88 -8.74 42.57
N SER A 146 5.13 -9.87 41.91
CA SER A 146 4.72 -11.20 42.36
C SER A 146 5.85 -12.00 43.01
N GLU A 147 7.06 -11.43 43.02
CA GLU A 147 8.23 -11.89 43.80
C GLU A 147 8.34 -11.07 45.08
#